data_AF-A0A4Z2GS87-F1
#
_entry.id   AF-A0A4Z2GS87-F1
#
_cell.length_a   1.000
_cell.length_b   1.000
_cell.length_c   1.000
_cell.angle_alpha   90.00
_cell.angle_beta   90.00
_cell.angle_gamma   90.00
#
_symmetry.space_group_name_H-M   'P 1'
#
loop_
_entity.id
_entity.type
_entity.pdbx_description
1 polymer ?
#
loop_
_entity_poly.entity_id
_entity_poly.type
_entity_poly.pdbx_seq_one_letter_code
_entity_poly.pdbx_strand_id
1 'polypeptide(L)'
;MRTQITEVLNMDLIRQQADNDAVDIQGLASYIINTMGKLCAPVRDEEIEKLRESPDNIVALFKGIFRVLDLMKADVVNITIDNLRPVLQRQGVEYERAKFQSILDKTPSALNHTTSWIKSTFEEMSTSITKGPTDGQGKGQRLMPGPYQVLNVAFLRILTWDYDKSPLPETWMTDEMRLRQIQWQLQQVQAVNEVLLIIYSTVGGPIQGLPSLSDRLKRMISVLLDGMHSPDFNLEEALESASAHICCEVSKSLTERGYPALSPALQATLTGQIRSITQEDNPIRTLVEDRVRQLFMALICDDEPQVKLEQVPAGLTAIKPELASVGAKFISLVNYNRSVYGPFYADIIKKLMFRSGAPAANPPQDPTRDSVPSN
;
A
#
# COMPACT_ATOMS: atom_id res chain seq x y z
N MET A 1 10.87 -14.69 -40.73
CA MET A 1 10.81 -15.56 -39.54
C MET A 1 9.46 -16.26 -39.37
N ARG A 2 8.31 -15.55 -39.27
CA ARG A 2 6.99 -16.21 -39.19
C ARG A 2 6.74 -17.19 -40.34
N THR A 3 7.03 -16.78 -41.58
CA THR A 3 6.92 -17.63 -42.79
C THR A 3 7.78 -18.91 -42.69
N GLN A 4 9.04 -18.79 -42.25
CA GLN A 4 9.95 -19.93 -42.07
C GLN A 4 9.48 -20.91 -40.99
N ILE A 5 8.89 -20.41 -39.90
CA ILE A 5 8.29 -21.25 -38.86
C ILE A 5 7.09 -22.02 -39.43
N THR A 6 6.23 -21.37 -40.19
CA THR A 6 5.04 -21.99 -40.81
C THR A 6 5.41 -23.01 -41.90
N GLU A 7 6.53 -22.82 -42.60
CA GLU A 7 7.04 -23.78 -43.59
C GLU A 7 7.61 -25.04 -42.93
N VAL A 8 8.45 -24.90 -41.89
CA VAL A 8 9.08 -26.05 -41.22
C VAL A 8 8.11 -26.79 -40.29
N LEU A 9 7.25 -26.06 -39.57
CA LEU A 9 6.23 -26.63 -38.69
C LEU A 9 4.86 -26.70 -39.38
N ASN A 10 4.84 -27.18 -40.64
CA ASN A 10 3.61 -27.38 -41.38
C ASN A 10 2.88 -28.64 -40.87
N MET A 11 1.71 -28.45 -40.25
CA MET A 11 0.95 -29.54 -39.65
C MET A 11 0.47 -30.61 -40.64
N ASP A 12 0.15 -30.22 -41.88
CA ASP A 12 -0.31 -31.17 -42.90
C ASP A 12 0.84 -32.03 -43.40
N LEU A 13 2.03 -31.42 -43.57
CA LEU A 13 3.24 -32.15 -43.94
C LEU A 13 3.70 -33.10 -42.82
N ILE A 14 3.67 -32.63 -41.56
CA ILE A 14 4.04 -33.46 -40.40
C ILE A 14 3.07 -34.64 -40.24
N ARG A 15 1.77 -34.44 -40.45
CA ARG A 15 0.78 -35.54 -40.45
C ARG A 15 1.08 -36.54 -41.56
N GLN A 16 1.32 -36.08 -42.78
CA GLN A 16 1.67 -36.96 -43.89
C GLN A 16 2.95 -37.75 -43.62
N GLN A 17 3.96 -37.13 -43.02
CA GLN A 17 5.19 -37.82 -42.61
C GLN A 17 4.91 -38.85 -41.50
N ALA A 18 4.01 -38.56 -40.57
CA ALA A 18 3.64 -39.47 -39.49
C ALA A 18 2.91 -40.71 -40.02
N ASP A 19 1.98 -40.54 -40.96
CA ASP A 19 1.24 -41.63 -41.60
C ASP A 19 2.15 -42.58 -42.40
N ASN A 20 3.36 -42.12 -42.74
CA ASN A 20 4.38 -42.87 -43.48
C ASN A 20 5.62 -43.21 -42.63
N ASP A 21 5.56 -43.10 -41.30
CA ASP A 21 6.66 -43.37 -40.36
C ASP A 21 7.98 -42.62 -40.68
N ALA A 22 7.89 -41.43 -41.27
CA ALA A 22 9.02 -40.65 -41.78
C ALA A 22 9.31 -39.35 -41.00
N VAL A 23 8.71 -39.16 -39.82
CA VAL A 23 8.88 -37.92 -39.04
C VAL A 23 10.22 -37.87 -38.34
N ASP A 24 11.01 -36.84 -38.63
CA ASP A 24 12.22 -36.51 -37.87
C ASP A 24 11.89 -35.69 -36.61
N ILE A 25 11.56 -36.39 -35.53
CA ILE A 25 11.21 -35.79 -34.24
C ILE A 25 12.39 -35.00 -33.64
N GLN A 26 13.63 -35.47 -33.82
CA GLN A 26 14.82 -34.83 -33.26
C GLN A 26 15.19 -33.56 -34.02
N GLY A 27 15.06 -33.58 -35.36
CA GLY A 27 15.22 -32.39 -36.20
C GLY A 27 14.18 -31.31 -35.89
N LEU A 28 12.91 -31.69 -35.70
CA LEU A 28 11.85 -30.77 -35.29
C LEU A 28 12.14 -30.16 -33.90
N ALA A 29 12.53 -30.97 -32.93
CA ALA A 29 12.88 -30.48 -31.60
C ALA A 29 14.07 -29.52 -31.65
N SER A 30 15.13 -29.87 -32.39
CA SER A 30 16.31 -29.02 -32.59
C SER A 30 15.97 -27.70 -33.28
N TYR A 31 15.08 -27.72 -34.27
CA TYR A 31 14.60 -26.50 -34.94
C TYR A 31 13.82 -25.61 -33.97
N ILE A 32 12.93 -26.19 -33.15
CA ILE A 32 12.14 -25.48 -32.16
C ILE A 32 13.06 -24.83 -31.11
N ILE A 33 14.01 -25.58 -30.54
CA ILE A 33 14.96 -25.07 -29.53
C ILE A 33 15.81 -23.94 -30.10
N ASN A 34 16.34 -24.09 -31.32
CA ASN A 34 17.11 -23.04 -31.98
C ASN A 34 16.28 -21.78 -32.28
N THR A 35 15.01 -21.96 -32.63
CA THR A 35 14.10 -20.83 -32.86
C THR A 35 13.75 -20.14 -31.54
N MET A 36 13.53 -20.90 -30.48
CA MET A 36 13.29 -20.38 -29.13
C MET A 36 14.49 -19.56 -28.64
N GLY A 37 15.72 -20.08 -28.77
CA GLY A 37 16.94 -19.37 -28.39
C GLY A 37 17.18 -18.05 -29.12
N LYS A 38 16.59 -17.85 -30.30
CA LYS A 38 16.66 -16.57 -31.04
C LYS A 38 15.61 -15.55 -30.60
N LEU A 39 14.54 -15.99 -29.93
CA LEU A 39 13.36 -15.19 -29.62
C LEU A 39 13.13 -15.00 -28.12
N CYS A 40 13.78 -15.79 -27.27
CA CYS A 40 13.61 -15.69 -25.83
C CYS A 40 14.35 -14.47 -25.25
N ALA A 41 13.95 -14.08 -24.05
CA ALA A 41 14.68 -13.10 -23.28
C ALA A 41 16.01 -13.72 -22.75
N PRO A 42 17.07 -12.93 -22.53
CA PRO A 42 18.38 -13.45 -22.09
C PRO A 42 18.34 -14.31 -20.81
N VAL A 43 17.37 -14.05 -19.92
CA VAL A 43 17.15 -14.83 -18.69
C VAL A 43 16.77 -16.30 -18.96
N ARG A 44 16.38 -16.65 -20.19
CA ARG A 44 15.99 -18.00 -20.59
C ARG A 44 17.11 -18.77 -21.29
N ASP A 45 18.25 -18.14 -21.56
CA ASP A 45 19.34 -18.76 -22.31
C ASP A 45 19.85 -20.03 -21.61
N GLU A 46 19.96 -20.03 -20.27
CA GLU A 46 20.33 -21.22 -19.50
C GLU A 46 19.35 -22.39 -19.66
N GLU A 47 18.05 -22.11 -19.74
CA GLU A 47 17.02 -23.14 -19.93
C GLU A 47 17.04 -23.68 -21.37
N ILE A 48 17.35 -22.83 -22.36
CA ILE A 48 17.54 -23.24 -23.76
C ILE A 48 18.77 -24.14 -23.89
N GLU A 49 19.89 -23.82 -23.24
CA GLU A 49 21.10 -24.65 -23.27
C GLU A 49 20.84 -26.02 -22.61
N LYS A 50 20.16 -26.08 -21.47
CA LYS A 50 19.74 -27.36 -20.85
C LYS A 50 18.90 -28.24 -21.79
N LEU A 51 18.05 -27.63 -22.62
CA LEU A 51 17.26 -28.36 -23.63
C LEU A 51 18.12 -28.90 -24.78
N ARG A 52 19.24 -28.24 -25.11
CA ARG A 52 20.21 -28.75 -26.11
C ARG A 52 21.00 -29.95 -25.58
N GLU A 53 21.30 -29.98 -24.29
CA GLU A 53 22.13 -30.99 -23.65
C GLU A 53 21.39 -32.29 -23.28
N SER A 54 20.04 -32.32 -23.37
CA SER A 54 19.20 -33.44 -22.89
C SER A 54 18.46 -34.22 -24.01
N PRO A 55 19.14 -34.88 -24.97
CA PRO A 55 18.49 -35.51 -26.12
C PRO A 55 17.90 -36.91 -25.87
N ASP A 56 18.27 -37.59 -24.77
CA ASP A 56 18.07 -39.05 -24.63
C ASP A 56 16.62 -39.48 -24.36
N ASN A 57 15.75 -38.57 -23.90
CA ASN A 57 14.33 -38.86 -23.67
C ASN A 57 13.45 -37.84 -24.38
N ILE A 58 12.89 -38.24 -25.52
CA ILE A 58 11.99 -37.43 -26.36
C ILE A 58 10.82 -36.85 -25.56
N VAL A 59 10.19 -37.65 -24.69
CA VAL A 59 9.04 -37.20 -23.90
C VAL A 59 9.46 -36.12 -22.90
N ALA A 60 10.60 -36.28 -22.25
CA ALA A 60 11.15 -35.28 -21.34
C ALA A 60 11.56 -33.99 -22.09
N LEU A 61 12.15 -34.13 -23.27
CA LEU A 61 12.55 -33.02 -24.13
C LEU A 61 11.34 -32.16 -24.53
N PHE A 62 10.27 -32.76 -25.06
CA PHE A 62 9.06 -32.01 -25.42
C PHE A 62 8.38 -31.38 -24.20
N LYS A 63 8.35 -32.06 -23.04
CA LYS A 63 7.85 -31.45 -21.79
C LYS A 63 8.67 -30.22 -21.41
N GLY A 64 10.00 -30.28 -21.54
CA GLY A 64 10.89 -29.15 -21.31
C GLY A 64 10.65 -28.01 -22.30
N ILE A 65 10.53 -28.32 -23.60
CA ILE A 65 10.21 -27.34 -24.66
C ILE A 65 8.89 -26.62 -24.35
N PHE A 66 7.80 -27.35 -24.04
CA PHE A 66 6.51 -26.74 -23.72
C PHE A 66 6.59 -25.86 -22.48
N ARG A 67 7.29 -26.31 -21.43
CA ARG A 67 7.52 -25.51 -20.23
C ARG A 67 8.22 -24.19 -20.56
N VAL A 68 9.30 -24.21 -21.33
CA VAL A 68 10.04 -23.00 -21.70
C VAL A 68 9.22 -22.11 -22.64
N LEU A 69 8.45 -22.68 -23.57
CA LEU A 69 7.51 -21.91 -24.41
C LEU A 69 6.45 -21.19 -23.58
N ASP A 70 5.90 -21.81 -22.55
CA ASP A 70 4.93 -21.17 -21.66
C ASP A 70 5.55 -20.03 -20.85
N LEU A 71 6.81 -20.19 -20.41
CA LEU A 71 7.58 -19.11 -19.81
C LEU A 71 7.82 -17.96 -20.80
N MET A 72 8.20 -18.27 -22.05
CA MET A 72 8.38 -17.25 -23.10
C MET A 72 7.08 -16.50 -23.39
N LYS A 73 5.91 -17.15 -23.36
CA LYS A 73 4.61 -16.45 -23.49
C LYS A 73 4.42 -15.45 -22.35
N ALA A 74 4.72 -15.84 -21.12
CA ALA A 74 4.66 -14.94 -19.97
C ALA A 74 5.63 -13.75 -20.12
N ASP A 75 6.84 -14.02 -20.62
CA ASP A 75 7.85 -12.98 -20.88
C ASP A 75 7.34 -11.95 -21.91
N VAL A 76 6.71 -12.40 -23.01
CA VAL A 76 6.09 -11.50 -24.01
C VAL A 76 4.98 -10.66 -23.41
N VAL A 77 4.13 -11.24 -22.57
CA VAL A 77 3.06 -10.49 -21.87
C VAL A 77 3.67 -9.43 -20.95
N ASN A 78 4.67 -9.79 -20.15
CA ASN A 78 5.35 -8.86 -19.24
C ASN A 78 6.00 -7.69 -19.99
N ILE A 79 6.73 -7.97 -21.07
CA ILE A 79 7.33 -6.94 -21.94
C ILE A 79 6.26 -6.03 -22.54
N THR A 80 5.14 -6.61 -22.98
CA THR A 80 4.02 -5.83 -23.53
C THR A 80 3.44 -4.89 -22.48
N ILE A 81 3.23 -5.38 -21.25
CA ILE A 81 2.78 -4.56 -20.12
C ILE A 81 3.77 -3.44 -19.84
N ASP A 82 5.07 -3.73 -19.80
CA ASP A 82 6.11 -2.75 -19.48
C ASP A 82 6.22 -1.67 -20.57
N ASN A 83 6.05 -2.04 -21.84
CA ASN A 83 6.00 -1.10 -22.96
C ASN A 83 4.75 -0.20 -22.96
N LEU A 84 3.59 -0.75 -22.56
CA LEU A 84 2.33 -0.01 -22.51
C LEU A 84 2.22 0.89 -21.27
N ARG A 85 2.80 0.47 -20.14
CA ARG A 85 2.73 1.18 -18.85
C ARG A 85 3.05 2.68 -18.95
N PRO A 86 4.16 3.15 -19.55
CA PRO A 86 4.46 4.58 -19.59
C PRO A 86 3.45 5.37 -20.44
N VAL A 87 2.91 4.76 -21.50
CA VAL A 87 1.89 5.40 -22.35
C VAL A 87 0.58 5.56 -21.58
N LEU A 88 0.14 4.48 -20.92
CA LEU A 88 -1.06 4.48 -20.08
C LEU A 88 -0.94 5.44 -18.89
N GLN A 89 0.23 5.54 -18.26
CA GLN A 89 0.46 6.47 -17.15
C GLN A 89 0.40 7.94 -17.61
N ARG A 90 0.97 8.26 -18.79
CA ARG A 90 0.94 9.63 -19.32
C ARG A 90 -0.48 10.08 -19.68
N GLN A 91 -1.23 9.22 -20.37
CA GLN A 91 -2.58 9.57 -20.84
C GLN A 91 -3.67 9.32 -19.78
N GLY A 92 -3.42 8.44 -18.82
CA GLY A 92 -4.39 8.04 -17.80
C GLY A 92 -4.86 9.21 -16.94
N VAL A 93 -3.92 10.09 -16.54
CA VAL A 93 -4.24 11.27 -15.73
C VAL A 93 -5.22 12.20 -16.43
N GLU A 94 -4.97 12.51 -17.70
CA GLU A 94 -5.81 13.40 -18.49
C GLU A 94 -7.17 12.78 -18.79
N TYR A 95 -7.17 11.49 -19.18
CA TYR A 95 -8.40 10.75 -19.48
C TYR A 95 -9.31 10.66 -18.26
N GLU A 96 -8.77 10.26 -17.11
CA GLU A 96 -9.54 10.11 -15.87
C GLU A 96 -10.07 11.45 -15.38
N ARG A 97 -9.26 12.50 -15.43
CA ARG A 97 -9.68 13.86 -15.09
C ARG A 97 -10.81 14.35 -15.99
N ALA A 98 -10.69 14.17 -17.31
CA ALA A 98 -11.72 14.57 -18.27
C ALA A 98 -13.04 13.80 -18.05
N LYS A 99 -12.94 12.49 -17.79
CA LYS A 99 -14.10 11.66 -17.48
C LYS A 99 -14.78 12.09 -16.17
N PHE A 100 -14.00 12.37 -15.13
CA PHE A 100 -14.51 12.86 -13.86
C PHE A 100 -15.16 14.25 -14.01
N GLN A 101 -14.56 15.15 -14.78
CA GLN A 101 -15.16 16.45 -15.11
C GLN A 101 -16.52 16.28 -15.80
N SER A 102 -16.64 15.37 -16.77
CA SER A 102 -17.92 15.09 -17.43
C SER A 102 -19.01 14.57 -16.47
N ILE A 103 -18.61 13.85 -15.42
CA ILE A 103 -19.53 13.43 -14.35
C ILE A 103 -19.99 14.64 -13.53
N LEU A 104 -19.08 15.55 -13.18
CA LEU A 104 -19.41 16.76 -12.43
C LEU A 104 -20.31 17.71 -13.20
N ASP A 105 -20.10 17.84 -14.51
CA ASP A 105 -20.94 18.70 -15.37
C ASP A 105 -22.40 18.19 -15.40
N LYS A 106 -22.59 16.87 -15.32
CA LYS A 106 -23.92 16.23 -15.27
C LYS A 106 -24.51 16.19 -13.86
N THR A 107 -23.65 16.16 -12.84
CA THR A 107 -24.07 16.02 -11.44
C THR A 107 -23.17 16.90 -10.55
N PRO A 108 -23.55 18.17 -10.34
CA PRO A 108 -22.75 19.12 -9.56
C PRO A 108 -22.56 18.71 -8.09
N SER A 109 -23.39 17.81 -7.57
CA SER A 109 -23.30 17.25 -6.21
C SER A 109 -22.36 16.05 -6.07
N ALA A 110 -21.68 15.61 -7.14
CA ALA A 110 -20.82 14.42 -7.13
C ALA A 110 -19.47 14.59 -6.39
N LEU A 111 -19.27 15.68 -5.64
CA LEU A 111 -18.08 15.94 -4.80
C LEU A 111 -18.43 16.21 -3.32
N ASN A 112 -19.63 15.83 -2.89
CA ASN A 112 -20.10 16.13 -1.54
C ASN A 112 -19.26 15.43 -0.46
N HIS A 113 -18.93 14.15 -0.64
CA HIS A 113 -18.13 13.40 0.34
C HIS A 113 -16.68 13.90 0.35
N THR A 114 -16.10 14.16 -0.81
CA THR A 114 -14.76 14.74 -0.96
C THR A 114 -14.68 16.12 -0.30
N THR A 115 -15.70 16.95 -0.49
CA THR A 115 -15.79 18.27 0.15
C THR A 115 -15.91 18.15 1.67
N SER A 116 -16.76 17.24 2.16
CA SER A 116 -16.93 16.98 3.60
C SER A 116 -15.64 16.48 4.25
N TRP A 117 -14.95 15.54 3.61
CA TRP A 117 -13.69 14.97 4.07
C TRP A 117 -12.58 16.02 4.21
N ILE A 118 -12.40 16.87 3.18
CA ILE A 118 -11.43 17.98 3.24
C ILE A 118 -11.84 19.01 4.28
N LYS A 119 -13.14 19.33 4.37
CA LYS A 119 -13.67 20.30 5.34
C LYS A 119 -13.46 19.87 6.79
N SER A 120 -13.78 18.62 7.15
CA SER A 120 -13.52 18.07 8.49
C SER A 120 -12.03 18.17 8.83
N THR A 121 -11.17 17.80 7.89
CA THR A 121 -9.71 17.90 8.09
C THR A 121 -9.25 19.34 8.30
N PHE A 122 -9.81 20.29 7.55
CA PHE A 122 -9.52 21.72 7.68
C PHE A 122 -9.96 22.30 9.02
N GLU A 123 -11.17 21.96 9.48
CA GLU A 123 -11.75 22.45 10.74
C GLU A 123 -10.96 21.91 11.96
N GLU A 124 -10.60 20.63 11.94
CA GLU A 124 -9.81 20.01 13.01
C GLU A 124 -8.38 20.58 13.08
N MET A 125 -7.77 20.86 11.93
CA MET A 125 -6.46 21.52 11.90
C MET A 125 -6.55 22.97 12.40
N SER A 126 -7.60 23.70 12.01
CA SER A 126 -7.82 25.08 12.45
C SER A 126 -8.04 25.17 13.96
N THR A 127 -8.80 24.24 14.54
CA THR A 127 -9.03 24.19 16.01
C THR A 127 -7.77 23.80 16.79
N SER A 128 -6.93 22.92 16.23
CA SER A 128 -5.65 22.53 16.84
C SER A 128 -4.64 23.69 16.87
N ILE A 129 -4.57 24.48 15.80
CA ILE A 129 -3.68 25.66 15.72
C ILE A 129 -4.07 26.73 16.75
N THR A 130 -5.38 26.91 16.99
CA THR A 130 -5.88 27.86 18.01
C THR A 130 -5.63 27.43 19.46
N LYS A 131 -5.20 26.19 19.73
CA LYS A 131 -4.94 25.64 21.07
C LYS A 131 -3.45 25.57 21.44
N GLY A 132 -2.54 25.99 20.56
CA GLY A 132 -1.10 26.08 20.87
C GLY A 132 -0.80 27.16 21.93
N PRO A 133 0.30 27.05 22.70
CA PRO A 133 0.61 28.00 23.77
C PRO A 133 0.88 29.39 23.19
N THR A 134 -0.07 30.31 23.37
CA THR A 134 0.06 31.73 23.05
C THR A 134 0.86 32.42 24.15
N ASP A 135 2.18 32.27 24.11
CA ASP A 135 3.07 33.27 24.72
C ASP A 135 3.36 34.36 23.69
N GLY A 136 2.81 35.56 23.94
CA GLY A 136 3.16 36.78 23.21
C GLY A 136 1.97 37.51 22.60
N GLN A 137 1.60 38.62 23.23
CA GLN A 137 0.65 39.61 22.69
C GLN A 137 1.09 40.11 21.31
N GLY A 138 0.31 39.79 20.28
CA GLY A 138 0.40 40.37 18.94
C GLY A 138 -0.91 40.08 18.19
N LYS A 139 -1.51 41.12 17.63
CA LYS A 139 -2.81 41.13 16.90
C LYS A 139 -3.14 39.79 16.23
N GLY A 140 -4.24 39.16 16.68
CA GLY A 140 -4.66 37.82 16.30
C GLY A 140 -4.86 37.63 14.79
N GLN A 141 -3.80 37.20 14.11
CA GLN A 141 -3.92 36.53 12.83
C GLN A 141 -4.29 35.07 13.14
N ARG A 142 -5.48 34.63 12.73
CA ARG A 142 -5.76 33.19 12.64
C ARG A 142 -4.68 32.59 11.75
N LEU A 143 -3.75 31.84 12.32
CA LEU A 143 -2.83 31.02 11.55
C LEU A 143 -3.69 30.00 10.79
N MET A 144 -3.92 30.26 9.51
CA MET A 144 -4.69 29.38 8.65
C MET A 144 -3.79 28.24 8.18
N PRO A 145 -4.24 26.98 8.22
CA PRO A 145 -3.45 25.88 7.70
C PRO A 145 -3.21 26.03 6.20
N GLY A 146 -1.99 25.70 5.75
CA GLY A 146 -1.64 25.78 4.35
C GLY A 146 -2.42 24.77 3.48
N PRO A 147 -2.80 25.08 2.24
CA PRO A 147 -3.58 24.18 1.37
C PRO A 147 -2.98 22.77 1.24
N TYR A 148 -1.67 22.70 1.02
CA TYR A 148 -0.95 21.43 0.90
C TYR A 148 -0.93 20.63 2.22
N GLN A 149 -0.84 21.32 3.37
CA GLN A 149 -0.84 20.67 4.67
C GLN A 149 -2.19 20.02 4.97
N VAL A 150 -3.29 20.72 4.66
CA VAL A 150 -4.65 20.20 4.79
C VAL A 150 -4.81 18.94 3.94
N LEU A 151 -4.39 18.99 2.68
CA LEU A 151 -4.50 17.86 1.77
C LEU A 151 -3.64 16.66 2.21
N ASN A 152 -2.42 16.89 2.68
CA ASN A 152 -1.54 15.83 3.16
C ASN A 152 -2.11 15.11 4.39
N VAL A 153 -2.66 15.88 5.34
CA VAL A 153 -3.34 15.29 6.50
C VAL A 153 -4.63 14.59 6.09
N ALA A 154 -5.36 15.11 5.11
CA ALA A 154 -6.56 14.46 4.60
C ALA A 154 -6.21 13.09 3.99
N PHE A 155 -5.16 13.01 3.17
CA PHE A 155 -4.67 11.75 2.61
C PHE A 155 -4.27 10.75 3.68
N LEU A 156 -3.56 11.19 4.72
CA LEU A 156 -3.19 10.32 5.83
C LEU A 156 -4.42 9.69 6.50
N ARG A 157 -5.51 10.44 6.68
CA ARG A 157 -6.75 9.94 7.30
C ARG A 157 -7.40 8.80 6.52
N ILE A 158 -7.10 8.65 5.22
CA ILE A 158 -7.60 7.53 4.44
C ILE A 158 -7.03 6.18 4.96
N LEU A 159 -5.83 6.18 5.55
CA LEU A 159 -5.25 4.96 6.15
C LEU A 159 -6.04 4.50 7.39
N THR A 160 -6.66 5.42 8.11
CA THR A 160 -7.47 5.14 9.30
C THR A 160 -8.96 5.33 9.01
N TRP A 161 -9.37 5.21 7.75
CA TRP A 161 -10.76 5.43 7.35
C TRP A 161 -11.67 4.34 7.91
N ASP A 162 -12.81 4.74 8.48
CA ASP A 162 -13.86 3.83 8.90
C ASP A 162 -14.84 3.63 7.73
N TYR A 163 -14.66 2.54 7.02
CA TYR A 163 -15.43 2.20 5.84
C TYR A 163 -16.88 1.75 6.13
N ASP A 164 -17.19 1.42 7.39
CA ASP A 164 -18.53 0.98 7.78
C ASP A 164 -19.40 2.17 8.17
N LYS A 165 -18.79 3.21 8.75
CA LYS A 165 -19.51 4.40 9.23
C LYS A 165 -19.53 5.57 8.23
N SER A 166 -18.52 5.67 7.36
CA SER A 166 -18.34 6.86 6.52
C SER A 166 -18.16 6.52 5.04
N PRO A 167 -18.94 7.12 4.13
CA PRO A 167 -18.78 6.89 2.70
C PRO A 167 -17.43 7.44 2.24
N LEU A 168 -16.71 6.66 1.43
CA LEU A 168 -15.41 7.06 0.89
C LEU A 168 -15.56 8.29 -0.02
N PRO A 169 -14.59 9.24 -0.02
CA PRO A 169 -14.59 10.35 -0.97
C PRO A 169 -14.70 9.85 -2.42
N GLU A 170 -15.47 10.56 -3.24
CA GLU A 170 -15.72 10.18 -4.64
C GLU A 170 -14.43 10.06 -5.45
N THR A 171 -13.44 10.88 -5.11
CA THR A 171 -12.11 10.86 -5.73
C THR A 171 -11.27 9.61 -5.39
N TRP A 172 -11.71 8.77 -4.46
CA TRP A 172 -11.03 7.53 -4.05
C TRP A 172 -11.82 6.25 -4.37
N MET A 173 -13.04 6.36 -4.89
CA MET A 173 -13.93 5.21 -5.13
C MET A 173 -13.33 4.14 -6.05
N THR A 174 -12.57 4.54 -7.07
CA THR A 174 -11.90 3.61 -8.00
C THR A 174 -10.75 2.82 -7.35
N ASP A 175 -10.24 3.31 -6.22
CA ASP A 175 -9.13 2.74 -5.47
C ASP A 175 -9.56 2.05 -4.16
N GLU A 176 -10.86 1.98 -3.86
CA GLU A 176 -11.39 1.53 -2.57
C GLU A 176 -10.80 0.17 -2.12
N MET A 177 -10.84 -0.84 -2.98
CA MET A 177 -10.32 -2.17 -2.66
C MET A 177 -8.81 -2.16 -2.37
N ARG A 178 -8.05 -1.33 -3.09
CA ARG A 178 -6.60 -1.19 -2.89
C ARG A 178 -6.31 -0.46 -1.58
N LEU A 179 -7.09 0.56 -1.24
CA LEU A 179 -6.97 1.29 0.03
C LEU A 179 -7.32 0.40 1.24
N ARG A 180 -8.39 -0.38 1.15
CA ARG A 180 -8.76 -1.37 2.18
C ARG A 180 -7.66 -2.40 2.39
N GLN A 181 -7.07 -2.91 1.32
CA GLN A 181 -5.95 -3.85 1.40
C GLN A 181 -4.72 -3.21 2.07
N ILE A 182 -4.41 -1.95 1.75
CA ILE A 182 -3.31 -1.21 2.39
C ILE A 182 -3.58 -1.02 3.88
N GLN A 183 -4.81 -0.61 4.25
CA GLN A 183 -5.20 -0.42 5.65
C GLN A 183 -5.06 -1.71 6.44
N TRP A 184 -5.59 -2.83 5.93
CA TRP A 184 -5.46 -4.13 6.59
C TRP A 184 -3.99 -4.54 6.73
N GLN A 185 -3.21 -4.46 5.65
CA GLN A 185 -1.78 -4.79 5.69
C GLN A 185 -1.05 -3.93 6.75
N LEU A 186 -1.40 -2.65 6.84
CA LEU A 186 -0.82 -1.74 7.83
C LEU A 186 -1.18 -2.15 9.26
N GLN A 187 -2.46 -2.43 9.54
CA GLN A 187 -2.94 -2.87 10.85
C GLN A 187 -2.28 -4.17 11.31
N GLN A 188 -2.17 -5.16 10.40
CA GLN A 188 -1.51 -6.43 10.72
C GLN A 188 -0.02 -6.21 11.02
N VAL A 189 0.66 -5.38 10.23
CA VAL A 189 2.08 -5.05 10.43
C VAL A 189 2.31 -4.30 11.75
N GLN A 190 1.42 -3.38 12.12
CA GLN A 190 1.43 -2.68 13.41
C GLN A 190 1.27 -3.66 14.58
N ALA A 191 0.24 -4.51 14.54
CA ALA A 191 0.00 -5.51 15.59
C ALA A 191 1.18 -6.48 15.75
N VAL A 192 1.78 -6.94 14.65
CA VAL A 192 3.01 -7.75 14.69
C VAL A 192 4.14 -7.01 15.41
N ASN A 193 4.35 -5.73 15.09
CA ASN A 193 5.40 -4.94 15.72
C ASN A 193 5.14 -4.66 17.20
N GLU A 194 3.88 -4.39 17.58
CA GLU A 194 3.48 -4.20 18.97
C GLU A 194 3.79 -5.45 19.81
N VAL A 195 3.41 -6.64 19.31
CA VAL A 195 3.72 -7.92 19.97
C VAL A 195 5.23 -8.13 20.07
N LEU A 196 6.00 -7.84 19.02
CA LEU A 196 7.45 -7.95 19.06
C LEU A 196 8.08 -7.01 20.09
N LEU A 197 7.63 -5.76 20.16
CA LEU A 197 8.11 -4.79 21.15
C LEU A 197 7.82 -5.27 22.58
N ILE A 198 6.64 -5.86 22.83
CA ILE A 198 6.32 -6.48 24.11
C ILE A 198 7.31 -7.61 24.42
N ILE A 199 7.53 -8.54 23.48
CA ILE A 199 8.49 -9.64 23.68
C ILE A 199 9.90 -9.11 24.02
N TYR A 200 10.40 -8.15 23.25
CA TYR A 200 11.74 -7.59 23.46
C TYR A 200 11.86 -6.77 24.74
N SER A 201 10.79 -6.08 25.16
CA SER A 201 10.78 -5.32 26.43
C SER A 201 10.69 -6.22 27.66
N THR A 202 9.93 -7.32 27.56
CA THR A 202 9.66 -8.22 28.69
C THR A 202 10.76 -9.25 28.91
N VAL A 203 11.34 -9.79 27.84
CA VAL A 203 12.42 -10.79 27.93
C VAL A 203 13.80 -10.12 27.90
N GLY A 204 13.96 -9.04 27.13
CA GLY A 204 15.17 -8.22 27.13
C GLY A 204 16.39 -8.85 26.47
N GLY A 205 17.56 -8.59 27.07
CA GLY A 205 18.89 -8.91 26.52
C GLY A 205 19.11 -10.33 25.98
N PRO A 206 18.60 -11.41 26.61
CA PRO A 206 18.83 -12.79 26.13
C PRO A 206 18.34 -13.07 24.71
N ILE A 207 17.39 -12.27 24.21
CA ILE A 207 16.83 -12.41 22.86
C ILE A 207 17.21 -11.27 21.91
N GLN A 208 18.02 -10.29 22.35
CA GLN A 208 18.45 -9.17 21.52
C GLN A 208 19.49 -9.60 20.47
N GLY A 209 19.41 -9.01 19.28
CA GLY A 209 20.39 -9.25 18.20
C GLY A 209 20.23 -10.59 17.48
N LEU A 210 19.04 -11.21 17.55
CA LEU A 210 18.77 -12.54 16.99
C LEU A 210 17.84 -12.48 15.77
N PRO A 211 18.37 -12.27 14.55
CA PRO A 211 17.53 -12.10 13.36
C PRO A 211 16.68 -13.35 13.08
N SER A 212 17.24 -14.55 13.23
CA SER A 212 16.50 -15.80 12.96
C SER A 212 15.34 -16.07 13.92
N LEU A 213 15.46 -15.66 15.19
CA LEU A 213 14.36 -15.74 16.15
C LEU A 213 13.30 -14.68 15.82
N SER A 214 13.73 -13.46 15.54
CA SER A 214 12.84 -12.36 15.13
C SER A 214 11.99 -12.76 13.92
N ASP A 215 12.59 -13.36 12.89
CA ASP A 215 11.89 -13.79 11.67
C ASP A 215 10.93 -14.96 11.91
N ARG A 216 11.22 -15.84 12.88
CA ARG A 216 10.30 -16.91 13.28
C ARG A 216 9.11 -16.35 14.05
N LEU A 217 9.35 -15.48 15.03
CA LEU A 217 8.31 -14.81 15.80
C LEU A 217 7.40 -13.98 14.88
N LYS A 218 7.99 -13.18 13.98
CA LYS A 218 7.25 -12.43 12.95
C LYS A 218 6.31 -13.32 12.17
N ARG A 219 6.84 -14.39 11.54
CA ARG A 219 6.03 -15.31 10.73
C ARG A 219 4.89 -15.94 11.53
N MET A 220 5.18 -16.38 12.75
CA MET A 220 4.18 -16.99 13.63
C MET A 220 3.05 -16.01 13.98
N ILE A 221 3.40 -14.79 14.39
CA ILE A 221 2.43 -13.75 14.73
C ILE A 221 1.63 -13.37 13.48
N SER A 222 2.28 -13.17 12.33
CA SER A 222 1.60 -12.83 11.08
C SER A 222 0.60 -13.88 10.64
N VAL A 223 0.90 -15.17 10.81
CA VAL A 223 -0.02 -16.27 10.46
C VAL A 223 -1.24 -16.29 11.41
N LEU A 224 -1.02 -16.10 12.72
CA LEU A 224 -2.12 -16.11 13.69
C LEU A 224 -2.99 -14.84 13.61
N LEU A 225 -2.42 -13.75 13.11
CA LEU A 225 -3.11 -12.50 12.83
C LEU A 225 -3.55 -12.40 11.36
N ASP A 226 -3.51 -13.50 10.60
CA ASP A 226 -4.08 -13.51 9.25
C ASP A 226 -5.60 -13.47 9.33
N GLY A 227 -6.23 -12.67 8.48
CA GLY A 227 -7.68 -12.48 8.53
C GLY A 227 -8.20 -11.43 9.52
N MET A 228 -7.33 -10.63 10.16
CA MET A 228 -7.72 -9.54 11.10
C MET A 228 -8.78 -8.55 10.58
N HIS A 229 -8.90 -8.40 9.27
CA HIS A 229 -9.89 -7.55 8.60
C HIS A 229 -11.29 -8.17 8.54
N SER A 230 -11.43 -9.47 8.79
CA SER A 230 -12.71 -10.17 8.73
C SER A 230 -13.56 -9.80 9.96
N PRO A 231 -14.86 -9.52 9.79
CA PRO A 231 -15.74 -9.21 10.91
C PRO A 231 -15.86 -10.38 11.91
N ASP A 232 -15.63 -11.61 11.46
CA ASP A 232 -15.69 -12.81 12.28
C ASP A 232 -14.37 -13.11 13.02
N PHE A 233 -13.35 -12.25 12.85
CA PHE A 233 -12.03 -12.47 13.45
C PHE A 233 -12.03 -12.08 14.93
N ASN A 234 -11.78 -13.05 15.80
CA ASN A 234 -11.62 -12.81 17.23
C ASN A 234 -10.16 -12.44 17.56
N LEU A 235 -9.89 -11.13 17.62
CA LEU A 235 -8.54 -10.63 17.91
C LEU A 235 -8.03 -11.05 19.30
N GLU A 236 -8.91 -11.11 20.30
CA GLU A 236 -8.50 -11.48 21.66
C GLU A 236 -8.03 -12.93 21.74
N GLU A 237 -8.78 -13.85 21.11
CA GLU A 237 -8.43 -15.27 21.03
C GLU A 237 -7.17 -15.50 20.18
N ALA A 238 -7.03 -14.79 19.07
CA ALA A 238 -5.83 -14.86 18.24
C ALA A 238 -4.58 -14.40 18.99
N LEU A 239 -4.68 -13.32 19.78
CA LEU A 239 -3.58 -12.82 20.62
C LEU A 239 -3.29 -13.75 21.80
N GLU A 240 -4.30 -14.39 22.39
CA GLU A 240 -4.12 -15.42 23.41
C GLU A 240 -3.36 -16.63 22.85
N SER A 241 -3.79 -17.15 21.70
CA SER A 241 -3.10 -18.22 20.98
C SER A 241 -1.66 -17.84 20.61
N ALA A 242 -1.47 -16.64 20.06
CA ALA A 242 -0.15 -16.11 19.75
C ALA A 242 0.74 -16.06 20.99
N SER A 243 0.22 -15.58 22.13
CA SER A 243 0.99 -15.50 23.37
C SER A 243 1.50 -16.87 23.85
N ALA A 244 0.67 -17.92 23.72
CA ALA A 244 1.06 -19.29 24.08
C ALA A 244 2.17 -19.82 23.16
N HIS A 245 2.03 -19.64 21.85
CA HIS A 245 3.05 -20.05 20.88
C HIS A 245 4.37 -19.27 21.05
N ILE A 246 4.29 -17.96 21.33
CA ILE A 246 5.45 -17.11 21.62
C ILE A 246 6.17 -17.60 22.89
N CYS A 247 5.45 -17.88 23.97
CA CYS A 247 6.06 -18.37 25.21
C CYS A 247 6.84 -19.68 24.99
N CYS A 248 6.28 -20.59 24.20
CA CYS A 248 6.94 -21.85 23.81
C CYS A 248 8.21 -21.60 22.96
N GLU A 249 8.11 -20.79 21.91
CA GLU A 249 9.24 -20.52 21.01
C GLU A 249 10.37 -19.76 21.70
N VAL A 250 10.05 -18.76 22.54
CA VAL A 250 11.04 -18.03 23.31
C VAL A 250 11.71 -18.94 24.33
N SER A 251 10.94 -19.76 25.07
CA SER A 251 11.51 -20.71 26.04
C SER A 251 12.43 -21.74 25.37
N LYS A 252 12.03 -22.24 24.20
CA LYS A 252 12.87 -23.12 23.38
C LYS A 252 14.15 -22.40 22.96
N SER A 253 14.07 -21.18 22.44
CA SER A 253 15.25 -20.44 22.02
C SER A 253 16.19 -20.07 23.18
N LEU A 254 15.67 -19.86 24.40
CA LEU A 254 16.48 -19.62 25.59
C LEU A 254 17.23 -20.89 26.02
N THR A 255 16.53 -22.01 26.09
CA THR A 255 17.11 -23.30 26.50
C THR A 255 18.17 -23.81 25.53
N GLU A 256 17.96 -23.66 24.22
CA GLU A 256 18.97 -23.96 23.19
C GLU A 256 20.27 -23.15 23.36
N ARG A 257 20.20 -21.99 24.03
CA ARG A 257 21.32 -21.09 24.30
C ARG A 257 21.89 -21.22 25.71
N GLY A 258 21.41 -22.17 26.51
CA GLY A 258 21.85 -22.36 27.89
C GLY A 258 21.27 -21.36 28.89
N TYR A 259 20.24 -20.59 28.51
CA TYR A 259 19.44 -19.78 29.44
C TYR A 259 18.29 -20.61 30.03
N PRO A 260 17.82 -20.27 31.25
CA PRO A 260 16.60 -20.89 31.78
C PRO A 260 15.40 -20.57 30.89
N ALA A 261 14.47 -21.52 30.78
CA ALA A 261 13.17 -21.30 30.16
C ALA A 261 12.41 -20.16 30.86
N LEU A 262 11.43 -19.56 30.17
CA LEU A 262 10.60 -18.52 30.77
C LEU A 262 9.87 -19.07 32.00
N SER A 263 9.92 -18.33 33.11
CA SER A 263 9.19 -18.70 34.32
C SER A 263 7.67 -18.59 34.10
N PRO A 264 6.84 -19.36 34.81
CA PRO A 264 5.38 -19.26 34.70
C PRO A 264 4.85 -17.84 34.95
N ALA A 265 5.48 -17.12 35.88
CA ALA A 265 5.14 -15.72 36.16
C ALA A 265 5.40 -14.81 34.94
N LEU A 266 6.56 -14.97 34.29
CA LEU A 266 6.92 -14.17 33.11
C LEU A 266 6.05 -14.52 31.89
N GLN A 267 5.68 -15.80 31.73
CA GLN A 267 4.71 -16.23 30.71
C GLN A 267 3.34 -15.57 30.93
N ALA A 268 2.83 -15.59 32.17
CA ALA A 268 1.56 -14.93 32.50
C ALA A 268 1.61 -13.40 32.26
N THR A 269 2.72 -12.75 32.60
CA THR A 269 2.93 -11.32 32.29
C THR A 269 2.93 -11.07 30.79
N LEU A 270 3.65 -11.89 30.01
CA LEU A 270 3.73 -11.75 28.56
C LEU A 270 2.36 -11.93 27.90
N THR A 271 1.61 -12.95 28.31
CA THR A 271 0.22 -13.16 27.85
C THR A 271 -0.68 -11.99 28.18
N GLY A 272 -0.61 -11.46 29.41
CA GLY A 272 -1.41 -10.31 29.83
C GLY A 272 -1.11 -9.06 29.00
N GLN A 273 0.17 -8.77 28.74
CA GLN A 273 0.58 -7.61 27.94
C GLN A 273 0.22 -7.76 26.46
N ILE A 274 0.39 -8.96 25.88
CA ILE A 274 0.01 -9.19 24.47
C ILE A 274 -1.50 -9.01 24.29
N ARG A 275 -2.32 -9.52 25.21
CA ARG A 275 -3.77 -9.35 25.17
C ARG A 275 -4.20 -7.89 25.35
N SER A 276 -3.46 -7.10 26.12
CA SER A 276 -3.80 -5.69 26.34
C SER A 276 -3.60 -4.80 25.10
N ILE A 277 -3.04 -5.30 24.00
CA ILE A 277 -2.96 -4.58 22.71
C ILE A 277 -4.36 -4.22 22.18
N THR A 278 -5.39 -5.01 22.50
CA THR A 278 -6.77 -4.73 22.07
C THR A 278 -7.30 -3.40 22.61
N GLN A 279 -6.72 -2.90 23.71
CA GLN A 279 -7.11 -1.64 24.35
C GLN A 279 -6.56 -0.44 23.56
N GLU A 280 -7.42 0.55 23.28
CA GLU A 280 -7.04 1.75 22.51
C GLU A 280 -6.05 2.66 23.25
N ASP A 281 -6.07 2.66 24.58
CA ASP A 281 -5.18 3.43 25.45
C ASP A 281 -3.86 2.73 25.77
N ASN A 282 -3.60 1.57 25.15
CA ASN A 282 -2.36 0.83 25.35
C ASN A 282 -1.14 1.70 24.92
N PRO A 283 -0.14 1.88 25.79
CA PRO A 283 0.99 2.78 25.51
C PRO A 283 1.90 2.28 24.37
N ILE A 284 1.95 0.97 24.12
CA ILE A 284 2.76 0.39 23.04
C ILE A 284 2.01 0.54 21.71
N ARG A 285 0.70 0.28 21.70
CA ARG A 285 -0.15 0.49 20.52
C ARG A 285 -0.13 1.95 20.07
N THR A 286 -0.44 2.87 20.98
CA THR A 286 -0.43 4.32 20.69
C THR A 286 0.95 4.80 20.20
N LEU A 287 2.05 4.31 20.80
CA LEU A 287 3.41 4.61 20.35
C LEU A 287 3.69 4.11 18.91
N VAL A 288 3.26 2.90 18.58
CA VAL A 288 3.47 2.31 17.25
C VAL A 288 2.61 3.04 16.22
N GLU A 289 1.33 3.24 16.50
CA GLU A 289 0.40 4.00 15.67
C GLU A 289 0.93 5.42 15.39
N ASP A 290 1.41 6.12 16.40
CA ASP A 290 1.98 7.47 16.24
C ASP A 290 3.23 7.49 15.37
N ARG A 291 4.15 6.54 15.56
CA ARG A 291 5.38 6.46 14.76
C ARG A 291 5.07 6.12 13.30
N VAL A 292 4.13 5.21 13.06
CA VAL A 292 3.67 4.87 11.71
C VAL A 292 2.99 6.09 11.07
N ARG A 293 2.12 6.78 11.79
CA ARG A 293 1.46 8.00 11.34
C ARG A 293 2.48 9.08 10.95
N GLN A 294 3.52 9.29 11.76
CA GLN A 294 4.61 10.23 11.46
C GLN A 294 5.42 9.82 10.23
N LEU A 295 5.74 8.54 10.10
CA LEU A 295 6.44 8.01 8.93
C LEU A 295 5.63 8.25 7.66
N PHE A 296 4.34 7.87 7.65
CA PHE A 296 3.48 8.06 6.47
C PHE A 296 3.24 9.53 6.15
N MET A 297 3.15 10.41 7.16
CA MET A 297 3.13 11.86 6.91
C MET A 297 4.41 12.35 6.26
N ALA A 298 5.58 11.89 6.71
CA ALA A 298 6.85 12.23 6.08
C ALA A 298 6.87 11.75 4.61
N LEU A 299 6.37 10.55 4.33
CA LEU A 299 6.29 10.01 2.96
C LEU A 299 5.37 10.83 2.03
N ILE A 300 4.25 11.35 2.54
CA ILE A 300 3.30 12.15 1.74
C ILE A 300 3.84 13.55 1.43
N CYS A 301 4.66 14.09 2.35
CA CYS A 301 5.17 15.46 2.31
C CYS A 301 6.50 15.61 1.53
N ASP A 302 7.30 14.55 1.43
CA ASP A 302 8.64 14.59 0.85
C ASP A 302 8.62 14.31 -0.66
N ASP A 303 9.52 14.96 -1.40
CA ASP A 303 9.72 14.77 -2.85
C ASP A 303 10.50 13.47 -3.12
N GLU A 304 11.26 12.97 -2.14
CA GLU A 304 12.01 11.70 -2.21
C GLU A 304 11.52 10.68 -1.15
N PRO A 305 10.31 10.11 -1.30
CA PRO A 305 9.73 9.19 -0.32
C PRO A 305 10.57 7.92 -0.10
N GLN A 306 11.40 7.52 -1.07
CA GLN A 306 12.27 6.35 -0.97
C GLN A 306 13.33 6.49 0.14
N VAL A 307 13.90 7.68 0.32
CA VAL A 307 14.91 7.93 1.36
C VAL A 307 14.30 7.83 2.76
N LYS A 308 13.03 8.23 2.91
CA LYS A 308 12.30 8.14 4.18
C LYS A 308 11.90 6.71 4.53
N LEU A 309 11.65 5.87 3.52
CA LEU A 309 11.46 4.43 3.74
C LEU A 309 12.72 3.74 4.26
N GLU A 310 13.90 4.32 4.05
CA GLU A 310 15.15 3.81 4.62
C GLU A 310 15.36 4.27 6.08
N GLN A 311 14.84 5.44 6.45
CA GLN A 311 14.99 6.09 7.77
C GLN A 311 13.87 5.71 8.75
N VAL A 312 13.64 4.41 8.95
CA VAL A 312 12.60 3.92 9.87
C VAL A 312 13.04 4.12 11.34
N PRO A 313 12.18 4.67 12.22
CA PRO A 313 12.48 4.84 13.64
C PRO A 313 12.85 3.51 14.34
N ALA A 314 13.70 3.57 15.37
CA ALA A 314 14.26 2.39 16.04
C ALA A 314 13.21 1.35 16.50
N GLY A 315 12.00 1.77 16.89
CA GLY A 315 10.92 0.86 17.31
C GLY A 315 10.02 0.31 16.18
N LEU A 316 10.35 0.57 14.92
CA LEU A 316 9.70 0.00 13.74
C LEU A 316 10.68 -0.80 12.87
N THR A 317 11.95 -0.89 13.28
CA THR A 317 13.03 -1.54 12.50
C THR A 317 12.72 -3.00 12.14
N ALA A 318 12.06 -3.73 13.04
CA ALA A 318 11.71 -5.13 12.84
C ALA A 318 10.75 -5.36 11.67
N ILE A 319 9.93 -4.36 11.33
CA ILE A 319 8.92 -4.41 10.27
C ILE A 319 9.24 -3.46 9.10
N LYS A 320 10.49 -2.98 9.01
CA LYS A 320 10.93 -2.07 7.95
C LYS A 320 10.58 -2.54 6.52
N PRO A 321 10.84 -3.80 6.10
CA PRO A 321 10.54 -4.20 4.72
C PRO A 321 9.04 -4.26 4.43
N GLU A 322 8.22 -4.66 5.41
CA GLU A 322 6.77 -4.66 5.28
C GLU A 322 6.21 -3.24 5.18
N LEU A 323 6.67 -2.32 6.05
CA LEU A 323 6.29 -0.90 5.99
C LEU A 323 6.73 -0.24 4.68
N ALA A 324 7.91 -0.57 4.16
CA ALA A 324 8.36 -0.06 2.87
C ALA A 324 7.46 -0.51 1.72
N SER A 325 7.04 -1.78 1.73
CA SER A 325 6.09 -2.31 0.74
C SER A 325 4.72 -1.63 0.82
N VAL A 326 4.15 -1.50 2.01
CA VAL A 326 2.84 -0.84 2.23
C VAL A 326 2.91 0.65 1.89
N GLY A 327 3.96 1.33 2.35
CA GLY A 327 4.22 2.75 2.08
C GLY A 327 4.38 3.04 0.59
N ALA A 328 5.15 2.23 -0.14
CA ALA A 328 5.32 2.41 -1.59
C ALA A 328 3.99 2.29 -2.36
N LYS A 329 3.15 1.31 -2.01
CA LYS A 329 1.81 1.16 -2.61
C LYS A 329 0.93 2.38 -2.32
N PHE A 330 0.89 2.82 -1.06
CA PHE A 330 0.09 3.95 -0.65
C PHE A 330 0.52 5.26 -1.33
N ILE A 331 1.82 5.54 -1.35
CA ILE A 331 2.36 6.75 -2.00
C ILE A 331 2.12 6.73 -3.51
N SER A 332 2.22 5.56 -4.16
CA SER A 332 1.86 5.45 -5.57
C SER A 332 0.40 5.85 -5.83
N LEU A 333 -0.53 5.45 -4.95
CA LEU A 333 -1.94 5.83 -5.05
C LEU A 333 -2.14 7.33 -4.79
N VAL A 334 -1.54 7.86 -3.72
CA VAL A 334 -1.63 9.28 -3.36
C VAL A 334 -1.07 10.17 -4.48
N ASN A 335 0.07 9.83 -5.06
CA ASN A 335 0.68 10.62 -6.13
C ASN A 335 -0.15 10.59 -7.41
N TYR A 336 -0.69 9.42 -7.77
CA TYR A 336 -1.57 9.31 -8.93
C TYR A 336 -2.88 10.09 -8.71
N ASN A 337 -3.53 9.89 -7.56
CA ASN A 337 -4.73 10.60 -7.16
C ASN A 337 -4.52 12.13 -7.14
N ARG A 338 -3.43 12.61 -6.54
CA ARG A 338 -3.05 14.03 -6.55
C ARG A 338 -2.86 14.56 -7.96
N SER A 339 -2.28 13.76 -8.86
CA SER A 339 -2.09 14.12 -10.26
C SER A 339 -3.44 14.24 -10.99
N VAL A 340 -4.38 13.33 -10.77
CA VAL A 340 -5.72 13.37 -11.40
C VAL A 340 -6.57 14.49 -10.81
N TYR A 341 -6.75 14.50 -9.48
CA TYR A 341 -7.78 15.25 -8.79
C TYR A 341 -7.31 16.56 -8.15
N GLY A 342 -6.02 16.87 -8.21
CA GLY A 342 -5.42 18.09 -7.65
C GLY A 342 -6.20 19.38 -7.94
N PRO A 343 -6.64 19.66 -9.18
CA PRO A 343 -7.45 20.84 -9.48
C PRO A 343 -8.76 20.92 -8.68
N PHE A 344 -9.47 19.79 -8.52
CA PHE A 344 -10.74 19.75 -7.75
C PHE A 344 -10.49 20.00 -6.27
N TYR A 345 -9.42 19.43 -5.70
CA TYR A 345 -9.03 19.68 -4.32
C TYR A 345 -8.66 21.14 -4.08
N ALA A 346 -7.90 21.75 -5.01
CA ALA A 346 -7.53 23.15 -4.92
C ALA A 346 -8.76 24.06 -4.89
N ASP A 347 -9.77 23.78 -5.72
CA ASP A 347 -11.02 24.54 -5.74
C ASP A 347 -11.82 24.39 -4.44
N ILE A 348 -11.88 23.19 -3.87
CA ILE A 348 -12.54 22.95 -2.58
C ILE A 348 -11.84 23.73 -1.47
N ILE A 349 -10.52 23.59 -1.35
CA ILE A 349 -9.72 24.25 -0.31
C ILE A 349 -9.80 25.77 -0.46
N LYS A 350 -9.71 26.30 -1.69
CA LYS A 350 -9.89 27.73 -1.97
C LYS A 350 -11.25 28.22 -1.48
N LYS A 351 -12.34 27.49 -1.76
CA LYS A 351 -13.68 27.85 -1.25
C LYS A 351 -13.71 27.86 0.28
N LEU A 352 -13.09 26.90 0.94
CA LEU A 352 -13.05 26.83 2.41
C LEU A 352 -12.25 27.98 3.03
N MET A 353 -11.10 28.34 2.46
CA MET A 353 -10.24 29.42 2.98
C MET A 353 -10.85 30.81 2.79
N PHE A 354 -11.56 31.05 1.68
CA PHE A 354 -12.04 32.39 1.31
C PHE A 354 -13.54 32.61 1.53
N ARG A 355 -14.37 31.57 1.78
CA ARG A 355 -15.80 31.75 2.14
C ARG A 355 -16.05 32.14 3.61
N SER A 356 -15.05 32.12 4.48
CA SER A 356 -15.20 32.61 5.86
C SER A 356 -15.29 34.14 5.98
N GLY A 357 -15.34 34.87 4.86
CA GLY A 357 -15.50 36.32 4.80
C GLY A 357 -16.48 36.76 3.71
N ALA A 358 -17.76 36.43 3.83
CA ALA A 358 -18.80 37.25 3.20
C ALA A 358 -19.17 38.36 4.20
N PRO A 359 -19.01 39.66 3.86
CA PRO A 359 -19.52 40.72 4.71
C PRO A 359 -21.03 40.58 4.78
N ALA A 360 -21.57 40.67 6.00
CA ALA A 360 -23.00 40.82 6.23
C ALA A 360 -23.52 41.89 5.27
N ALA A 361 -24.54 41.55 4.48
CA ALA A 361 -25.26 42.52 3.69
C ALA A 361 -25.72 43.63 4.65
N ASN A 362 -25.15 44.83 4.51
CA ASN A 362 -25.66 45.99 5.23
C ASN A 362 -27.13 46.14 4.82
N PRO A 363 -28.07 46.26 5.76
CA PRO A 363 -29.46 46.50 5.43
C PRO A 363 -29.58 47.84 4.69
N PRO A 364 -30.54 47.98 3.76
CA PRO A 364 -30.68 49.16 2.93
C PRO A 364 -30.87 50.40 3.83
N GLN A 365 -29.99 51.38 3.67
CA GLN A 365 -30.20 52.71 4.24
C GLN A 365 -31.34 53.40 3.48
N ASP A 366 -32.41 53.68 4.20
CA ASP A 366 -33.55 54.49 3.79
C ASP A 366 -33.09 55.89 3.34
N PRO A 367 -33.45 56.40 2.15
CA PRO A 367 -33.09 57.74 1.72
C PRO A 367 -34.23 58.70 2.07
N THR A 368 -34.26 59.23 3.30
CA THR A 368 -35.06 60.44 3.57
C THR A 368 -34.41 61.33 4.62
N ARG A 369 -33.80 62.43 4.16
CA ARG A 369 -34.15 63.81 4.54
C ARG A 369 -33.15 64.78 3.91
N ASP A 370 -33.52 65.24 2.72
CA ASP A 370 -33.03 66.52 2.22
C ASP A 370 -33.51 67.64 3.14
N SER A 371 -32.52 68.38 3.64
CA SER A 371 -32.64 69.67 4.30
C SER A 371 -33.10 70.73 3.29
N VAL A 372 -34.23 71.36 3.59
CA VAL A 372 -34.77 72.56 2.93
C VAL A 372 -33.78 73.74 3.09
N PRO A 373 -33.55 74.57 2.05
CA PRO A 373 -32.70 75.75 2.17
C PRO A 373 -33.48 76.97 2.69
N SER A 374 -32.75 77.87 3.32
CA SER A 374 -33.18 79.10 3.97
C SER A 374 -34.03 80.04 3.11
N ASN A 375 -35.10 80.56 3.71
CA ASN A 375 -35.39 82.00 3.84
C ASN A 375 -36.38 82.27 4.96
#